data_AF-A0A2G9RPP3-F1
#
_entry.id   AF-A0A2G9RPP3-F1
#
_cell.length_a   1.000
_cell.length_b   1.000
_cell.length_c   1.000
_cell.angle_alpha   90.00
_cell.angle_beta   90.00
_cell.angle_gamma   90.00
#
_symmetry.space_group_name_H-M   'P 1'
#
loop_
_entity.id
_entity.type
_entity.pdbx_description
1 polymer ?
#
loop_
_entity_poly.entity_id
_entity_poly.type
_entity_poly.pdbx_seq_one_letter_code
_entity_poly.pdbx_strand_id
1 'polypeptide(L)'
;LWQYGEWVDVVIDDYLPVKDGKLVFVHSASGDEFWSALLEKAYAKANGSYEALSGGSTSEGFEDFTGGVTEWYELKKPPADLFTIITKALERGSLMGCSIDISGVADMEAVTFKKLVKGHAYSLTGAKEVNYRGQSTKLVRMRNPWGEVEWTGAWSDSSNEWNYVDQSERDLRLKMEDGEFWMSFQEFLREFSRLEICNLTPDALKARKIRKWNTTFYHGNWRKGSTAGGCRNFPATFWINPQFKIKLDFEDEDDDYGNEKGCTFLLALMQKNRRKERRFGKDMETIGFAVYEWVERQNMTVFLHLHSQCGWGIPLAEEFSSPEQ
;
A
#
# COMPACT_ATOMS: atom_id res chain seq x y z
N LEU A 1 16.30 0.31 -6.73
CA LEU A 1 15.28 0.30 -5.65
C LEU A 1 15.04 1.73 -5.23
N TRP A 2 13.79 2.16 -5.11
CA TRP A 2 13.47 3.45 -4.52
C TRP A 2 13.67 3.35 -3.00
N GLN A 3 14.34 4.34 -2.42
CA GLN A 3 14.63 4.40 -0.99
C GLN A 3 14.42 5.83 -0.53
N TYR A 4 13.28 6.07 0.12
CA TYR A 4 12.97 7.32 0.81
C TYR A 4 13.10 8.60 -0.04
N GLY A 5 12.72 8.54 -1.32
CA GLY A 5 12.74 9.66 -2.26
C GLY A 5 13.82 9.57 -3.33
N GLU A 6 14.75 8.61 -3.25
CA GLU A 6 15.87 8.49 -4.17
C GLU A 6 15.96 7.08 -4.77
N TRP A 7 16.35 6.99 -6.05
CA TRP A 7 16.63 5.71 -6.69
C TRP A 7 18.06 5.27 -6.38
N VAL A 8 18.19 4.09 -5.80
CA VAL A 8 19.46 3.48 -5.41
C VAL A 8 19.72 2.22 -6.23
N ASP A 9 20.88 2.16 -6.87
CA ASP A 9 21.37 0.96 -7.55
C ASP A 9 21.99 -0.02 -6.54
N VAL A 10 21.52 -1.26 -6.57
CA VAL A 10 22.00 -2.33 -5.69
C VAL A 10 22.57 -3.46 -6.53
N VAL A 11 23.90 -3.57 -6.53
CA VAL A 11 24.62 -4.62 -7.25
C VAL A 11 24.67 -5.88 -6.40
N ILE A 12 24.39 -7.03 -7.00
CA ILE A 12 24.46 -8.36 -6.39
C ILE A 12 25.17 -9.32 -7.34
N ASP A 13 25.75 -10.38 -6.78
CA ASP A 13 26.11 -11.59 -7.52
C ASP A 13 24.89 -12.51 -7.71
N ASP A 14 25.06 -13.60 -8.46
CA ASP A 14 24.01 -14.56 -8.82
C ASP A 14 23.92 -15.80 -7.92
N TYR A 15 24.68 -15.87 -6.81
CA TYR A 15 24.56 -16.98 -5.86
C TYR A 15 23.22 -16.92 -5.12
N LEU A 16 22.34 -17.88 -5.39
CA LEU A 16 21.01 -17.95 -4.77
C LEU A 16 20.95 -19.04 -3.68
N PRO A 17 20.21 -18.81 -2.57
CA PRO A 17 19.99 -19.84 -1.56
C PRO A 17 19.22 -21.05 -2.12
N VAL A 18 19.79 -22.23 -1.95
CA VAL A 18 19.27 -23.50 -2.50
C VAL A 18 19.27 -24.57 -1.40
N LYS A 19 18.24 -25.40 -1.38
CA LYS A 19 18.15 -26.62 -0.57
C LYS A 19 17.69 -27.76 -1.47
N ASP A 20 18.38 -28.89 -1.41
CA ASP A 20 18.08 -30.08 -2.23
C ASP A 20 18.00 -29.77 -3.74
N GLY A 21 18.84 -28.85 -4.21
CA GLY A 21 18.89 -28.43 -5.63
C GLY A 21 17.75 -27.52 -6.07
N LYS A 22 16.87 -27.08 -5.15
CA LYS A 22 15.76 -26.15 -5.42
C LYS A 22 15.96 -24.81 -4.69
N LEU A 23 15.55 -23.73 -5.34
CA LEU A 23 15.50 -22.40 -4.71
C LEU A 23 14.55 -22.44 -3.51
N VAL A 24 14.96 -21.83 -2.39
CA VAL A 24 14.16 -21.82 -1.16
C VAL A 24 13.33 -20.55 -0.97
N PHE A 25 13.60 -19.51 -1.77
CA PHE A 25 12.86 -18.25 -1.77
C PHE A 25 12.12 -18.06 -3.11
N VAL A 26 11.81 -16.82 -3.51
CA VAL A 26 11.07 -16.52 -4.74
C VAL A 26 11.75 -17.17 -5.95
N HIS A 27 10.95 -17.84 -6.76
CA HIS A 27 11.39 -18.48 -8.01
C HIS A 27 10.26 -18.47 -9.03
N SER A 28 10.62 -18.48 -10.31
CA SER A 28 9.63 -18.61 -11.39
C SER A 28 9.11 -20.04 -11.50
N ALA A 29 7.85 -20.18 -11.91
CA ALA A 29 7.25 -21.47 -12.26
C ALA A 29 7.89 -22.09 -13.51
N SER A 30 8.42 -21.27 -14.43
CA SER A 30 9.07 -21.76 -15.66
C SER A 30 10.44 -22.40 -15.42
N GLY A 31 11.04 -22.18 -14.24
CA GLY A 31 12.31 -22.78 -13.81
C GLY A 31 13.57 -22.23 -14.49
N ASP A 32 13.43 -21.48 -15.57
CA ASP A 32 14.50 -20.85 -16.36
C ASP A 32 14.59 -19.32 -16.19
N GLU A 33 13.66 -18.71 -15.45
CA GLU A 33 13.65 -17.30 -15.13
C GLU A 33 14.11 -17.02 -13.69
N PHE A 34 15.21 -16.28 -13.55
CA PHE A 34 15.85 -15.98 -12.26
C PHE A 34 15.75 -14.51 -11.83
N TRP A 35 15.18 -13.64 -12.66
CA TRP A 35 15.15 -12.20 -12.40
C TRP A 35 14.42 -11.86 -11.10
N SER A 36 13.34 -12.58 -10.77
CA SER A 36 12.56 -12.39 -9.54
C SER A 36 13.35 -12.80 -8.31
N ALA A 37 14.05 -13.94 -8.37
CA ALA A 37 14.94 -14.42 -7.31
C ALA A 37 16.10 -13.44 -7.05
N LEU A 38 16.70 -12.89 -8.12
CA LEU A 38 17.75 -11.88 -8.03
C LEU A 38 17.21 -10.55 -7.51
N LEU A 39 16.01 -10.13 -7.91
CA LEU A 39 15.39 -8.91 -7.40
C LEU A 39 15.13 -9.01 -5.89
N GLU A 40 14.58 -10.13 -5.42
CA GLU A 40 14.39 -10.40 -4.00
C GLU A 40 15.73 -10.37 -3.25
N LYS A 41 16.79 -10.96 -3.81
CA LYS A 41 18.14 -10.89 -3.24
C LYS A 41 18.66 -9.46 -3.11
N ALA A 42 18.49 -8.64 -4.14
CA ALA A 42 18.87 -7.24 -4.10
C ALA A 42 18.09 -6.48 -3.02
N TYR A 43 16.80 -6.78 -2.88
CA TYR A 43 15.95 -6.20 -1.85
C TYR A 43 16.33 -6.64 -0.44
N ALA A 44 16.65 -7.92 -0.25
CA ALA A 44 17.19 -8.47 0.99
C ALA A 44 18.51 -7.80 1.37
N LYS A 45 19.42 -7.61 0.41
CA LYS A 45 20.70 -6.89 0.62
C LYS A 45 20.48 -5.43 1.06
N ALA A 46 19.54 -4.73 0.43
CA ALA A 46 19.23 -3.34 0.79
C ALA A 46 18.67 -3.22 2.23
N ASN A 47 17.91 -4.22 2.67
CA ASN A 47 17.30 -4.30 4.00
C ASN A 47 18.22 -4.96 5.06
N GLY A 48 19.29 -5.64 4.64
CA GLY A 48 20.34 -6.23 5.49
C GLY A 48 20.42 -7.75 5.46
N SER A 49 19.29 -8.46 5.33
CA SER A 49 19.23 -9.92 5.20
C SER A 49 17.88 -10.37 4.62
N TYR A 50 17.76 -11.63 4.21
CA TYR A 50 16.47 -12.24 3.83
C TYR A 50 15.48 -12.26 5.00
N GLU A 51 15.95 -12.54 6.21
CA GLU A 51 15.12 -12.53 7.41
C GLU A 51 14.51 -11.15 7.69
N ALA A 52 15.22 -10.07 7.36
CA ALA A 52 14.72 -8.71 7.50
C ALA A 52 13.51 -8.39 6.58
N LEU A 53 13.24 -9.23 5.57
CA LEU A 53 12.06 -9.11 4.71
C LEU A 53 10.81 -9.76 5.32
N SER A 54 10.97 -10.61 6.33
CA SER A 54 9.85 -11.30 6.98
C SER A 54 8.94 -10.31 7.71
N GLY A 55 7.62 -10.43 7.48
CA GLY A 55 6.60 -9.56 8.08
C GLY A 55 6.53 -8.15 7.49
N GLY A 56 7.00 -7.95 6.26
CA GLY A 56 6.76 -6.70 5.51
C GLY A 56 5.31 -6.58 5.02
N SER A 57 4.87 -5.34 4.79
CA SER A 57 3.59 -5.07 4.10
C SER A 57 3.79 -4.97 2.58
N THR A 58 2.75 -5.30 1.80
CA THR A 58 2.78 -5.14 0.34
C THR A 58 2.99 -3.67 -0.05
N SER A 59 2.43 -2.75 0.74
CA SER A 59 2.59 -1.30 0.59
C SER A 59 4.04 -0.86 0.61
N GLU A 60 4.85 -1.31 1.59
CA GLU A 60 6.29 -0.99 1.61
C GLU A 60 7.01 -1.50 0.36
N GLY A 61 6.66 -2.70 -0.10
CA GLY A 61 7.19 -3.25 -1.36
C GLY A 61 6.80 -2.39 -2.57
N PHE A 62 5.54 -1.96 -2.65
CA PHE A 62 5.10 -1.08 -3.73
C PHE A 62 5.87 0.24 -3.74
N GLU A 63 6.06 0.88 -2.59
CA GLU A 63 6.81 2.14 -2.50
C GLU A 63 8.28 1.94 -2.91
N ASP A 64 8.95 0.90 -2.39
CA ASP A 64 10.37 0.65 -2.67
C ASP A 64 10.63 0.19 -4.12
N PHE A 65 9.64 -0.41 -4.79
CA PHE A 65 9.79 -0.82 -6.20
C PHE A 65 9.32 0.22 -7.21
N THR A 66 8.48 1.17 -6.81
CA THR A 66 7.86 2.12 -7.76
C THR A 66 8.15 3.59 -7.46
N GLY A 67 8.51 3.94 -6.23
CA GLY A 67 8.52 5.32 -5.77
C GLY A 67 7.14 5.99 -5.76
N GLY A 68 6.07 5.18 -5.82
CA GLY A 68 4.69 5.62 -5.69
C GLY A 68 4.33 5.93 -4.24
N VAL A 69 3.09 6.37 -4.06
CA VAL A 69 2.51 6.66 -2.75
C VAL A 69 1.42 5.65 -2.45
N THR A 70 1.49 5.00 -1.29
CA THR A 70 0.48 4.01 -0.91
C THR A 70 -0.62 4.59 -0.03
N GLU A 71 -1.83 4.11 -0.25
CA GLU A 71 -2.99 4.27 0.62
C GLU A 71 -3.61 2.89 0.86
N TRP A 72 -4.36 2.76 1.95
CA TRP A 72 -5.01 1.49 2.28
C TRP A 72 -6.42 1.70 2.82
N TYR A 73 -7.27 0.70 2.60
CA TYR A 73 -8.67 0.68 3.00
C TYR A 73 -8.98 -0.59 3.80
N GLU A 74 -9.67 -0.42 4.93
CA GLU A 74 -10.25 -1.53 5.68
C GLU A 74 -11.55 -1.98 5.00
N LEU A 75 -11.58 -3.19 4.44
CA LEU A 75 -12.70 -3.67 3.64
C LEU A 75 -13.95 -4.02 4.47
N LYS A 76 -13.81 -4.16 5.79
CA LYS A 76 -14.92 -4.28 6.73
C LYS A 76 -15.68 -2.96 6.94
N LYS A 77 -15.03 -1.83 6.65
CA LYS A 77 -15.59 -0.48 6.74
C LYS A 77 -15.17 0.34 5.52
N PRO A 78 -15.56 -0.10 4.30
CA PRO A 78 -15.13 0.56 3.08
C PRO A 78 -15.89 1.88 2.90
N PRO A 79 -15.29 2.89 2.24
CA PRO A 79 -16.03 4.05 1.79
C PRO A 79 -17.06 3.64 0.72
N ALA A 80 -18.18 4.37 0.62
CA ALA A 80 -19.31 3.99 -0.24
C ALA A 80 -18.94 3.97 -1.73
N ASP A 81 -17.95 4.78 -2.11
CA ASP A 81 -17.41 4.95 -3.45
C ASP A 81 -16.15 4.10 -3.72
N LEU A 82 -15.81 3.13 -2.86
CA LEU A 82 -14.61 2.30 -3.00
C LEU A 82 -14.47 1.65 -4.37
N PHE A 83 -15.56 1.18 -4.97
CA PHE A 83 -15.52 0.59 -6.31
C PHE A 83 -15.08 1.61 -7.37
N THR A 84 -15.54 2.85 -7.26
CA THR A 84 -15.13 3.94 -8.15
C THR A 84 -13.65 4.28 -7.96
N ILE A 85 -13.18 4.30 -6.71
CA ILE A 85 -11.76 4.48 -6.38
C ILE A 85 -10.91 3.39 -7.05
N ILE A 86 -11.30 2.12 -6.94
CA ILE A 86 -10.59 0.99 -7.57
C ILE A 86 -10.54 1.14 -9.10
N THR A 87 -11.67 1.44 -9.74
CA THR A 87 -11.73 1.60 -11.20
C THR A 87 -10.83 2.75 -11.66
N LYS A 88 -10.86 3.88 -10.97
CA LYS A 88 -9.99 5.03 -11.28
C LYS A 88 -8.52 4.73 -11.03
N ALA A 89 -8.20 3.98 -9.99
CA ALA A 89 -6.84 3.52 -9.72
C ALA A 89 -6.33 2.62 -10.87
N LEU A 90 -7.14 1.70 -11.39
CA LEU A 90 -6.80 0.87 -12.55
C LEU A 90 -6.58 1.70 -13.82
N GLU A 91 -7.47 2.65 -14.10
CA GLU A 91 -7.35 3.55 -15.24
C GLU A 91 -6.09 4.43 -15.17
N ARG A 92 -5.68 4.79 -13.94
CA ARG A 92 -4.43 5.51 -13.63
C ARG A 92 -3.20 4.60 -13.58
N GLY A 93 -3.35 3.30 -13.81
CA GLY A 93 -2.25 2.34 -13.77
C GLY A 93 -1.66 2.12 -12.37
N SER A 94 -2.38 2.49 -11.31
CA SER A 94 -1.99 2.23 -9.93
C SER A 94 -1.88 0.73 -9.69
N LEU A 95 -0.94 0.32 -8.85
CA LEU A 95 -0.81 -1.07 -8.42
C LEU A 95 -1.70 -1.32 -7.22
N MET A 96 -2.36 -2.46 -7.16
CA MET A 96 -3.25 -2.78 -6.05
C MET A 96 -2.99 -4.17 -5.50
N GLY A 97 -2.85 -4.24 -4.19
CA GLY A 97 -2.72 -5.46 -3.41
C GLY A 97 -3.89 -5.60 -2.45
N CYS A 98 -4.29 -6.82 -2.13
CA CYS A 98 -5.28 -7.09 -1.11
C CYS A 98 -4.90 -8.33 -0.30
N SER A 99 -5.36 -8.40 0.94
CA SER A 99 -5.00 -9.50 1.84
C SER A 99 -6.15 -9.85 2.78
N ILE A 100 -6.08 -11.06 3.31
CA ILE A 100 -7.00 -11.58 4.31
C ILE A 100 -6.26 -11.67 5.64
N ASP A 101 -6.80 -11.04 6.69
CA ASP A 101 -6.20 -11.06 8.02
C ASP A 101 -6.22 -12.48 8.61
N ILE A 102 -5.17 -12.80 9.36
CA ILE A 102 -5.07 -14.03 10.13
C ILE A 102 -5.50 -13.79 11.57
N SER A 103 -6.22 -14.74 12.17
CA SER A 103 -6.61 -14.67 13.59
C SER A 103 -5.48 -15.11 14.53
N GLY A 104 -4.44 -15.75 13.98
CA GLY A 104 -3.26 -16.21 14.71
C GLY A 104 -2.25 -16.85 13.75
N VAL A 105 -1.04 -17.14 14.25
CA VAL A 105 0.07 -17.67 13.45
C VAL A 105 -0.26 -19.02 12.80
N ALA A 106 -1.13 -19.82 13.43
CA ALA A 106 -1.60 -21.09 12.89
C ALA A 106 -2.45 -20.96 11.61
N ASP A 107 -2.99 -19.76 11.35
CA ASP A 107 -3.78 -19.46 10.15
C ASP A 107 -2.91 -18.86 9.02
N MET A 108 -1.60 -18.70 9.22
CA MET A 108 -0.69 -18.17 8.20
C MET A 108 -0.63 -19.13 7.01
N GLU A 109 -0.93 -18.61 5.82
CA GLU A 109 -1.04 -19.39 4.57
C GLU A 109 -2.12 -20.48 4.62
N ALA A 110 -3.06 -20.41 5.57
CA ALA A 110 -4.17 -21.36 5.65
C ALA A 110 -5.16 -21.14 4.49
N VAL A 111 -5.46 -22.22 3.77
CA VAL A 111 -6.41 -22.23 2.66
C VAL A 111 -7.84 -22.37 3.21
N THR A 112 -8.73 -21.44 2.85
CA THR A 112 -10.15 -21.49 3.22
C THR A 112 -10.89 -22.54 2.40
N PHE A 113 -12.11 -22.87 2.81
CA PHE A 113 -12.99 -23.78 2.05
C PHE A 113 -13.31 -23.29 0.63
N LYS A 114 -13.18 -21.98 0.36
CA LYS A 114 -13.36 -21.37 -0.97
C LYS A 114 -12.04 -21.22 -1.74
N LYS A 115 -10.98 -21.89 -1.28
CA LYS A 115 -9.62 -21.84 -1.85
C LYS A 115 -8.96 -20.44 -1.84
N LEU A 116 -9.30 -19.59 -0.88
CA LEU A 116 -8.53 -18.36 -0.61
C LEU A 116 -7.48 -18.60 0.46
N VAL A 117 -6.30 -18.00 0.32
CA VAL A 117 -5.16 -18.16 1.23
C VAL A 117 -5.14 -16.99 2.22
N LYS A 118 -5.15 -17.27 3.51
CA LYS A 118 -5.06 -16.24 4.55
C LYS A 118 -3.63 -15.80 4.80
N GLY A 119 -3.44 -14.54 5.21
CA GLY A 119 -2.09 -13.99 5.49
C GLY A 119 -1.22 -13.89 4.24
N HIS A 120 -1.83 -13.88 3.06
CA HIS A 120 -1.18 -13.86 1.76
C HIS A 120 -1.64 -12.64 0.96
N ALA A 121 -0.73 -12.11 0.13
CA ALA A 121 -1.00 -10.94 -0.70
C ALA A 121 -1.51 -11.35 -2.08
N TYR A 122 -2.68 -10.86 -2.45
CA TYR A 122 -3.28 -11.00 -3.78
C TYR A 122 -3.14 -9.69 -4.55
N SER A 123 -3.01 -9.75 -5.87
CA SER A 123 -3.03 -8.55 -6.72
C SER A 123 -4.43 -8.30 -7.26
N LEU A 124 -4.94 -7.07 -7.18
CA LEU A 124 -6.19 -6.68 -7.84
C LEU A 124 -5.84 -6.12 -9.23
N THR A 125 -6.23 -6.85 -10.28
CA THR A 125 -5.79 -6.60 -11.67
C THR A 125 -6.91 -6.09 -12.58
N GLY A 126 -8.14 -5.99 -12.08
CA GLY A 126 -9.28 -5.52 -12.86
C GLY A 126 -10.51 -5.22 -12.02
N ALA A 127 -11.37 -4.36 -12.53
CA ALA A 127 -12.69 -4.08 -11.99
C ALA A 127 -13.61 -3.74 -13.16
N LYS A 128 -14.78 -4.39 -13.21
CA LYS A 128 -15.74 -4.17 -14.29
C LYS A 128 -17.15 -4.38 -13.80
N GLU A 129 -18.07 -3.61 -14.36
CA GLU A 129 -19.51 -3.77 -14.15
C GLU A 129 -20.09 -4.50 -15.36
N VAL A 130 -20.81 -5.59 -15.09
CA VAL A 130 -21.41 -6.46 -16.12
C VAL A 130 -22.92 -6.54 -15.94
N ASN A 131 -23.65 -6.74 -17.02
CA ASN A 131 -25.09 -6.97 -16.95
C ASN A 131 -25.36 -8.46 -16.73
N TYR A 132 -25.79 -8.82 -15.53
CA TYR A 132 -26.19 -10.17 -15.17
C TYR A 132 -27.70 -10.23 -14.97
N ARG A 133 -28.41 -10.91 -15.89
CA ARG A 133 -29.87 -11.09 -15.84
C ARG A 133 -30.67 -9.78 -15.72
N GLY A 134 -30.22 -8.72 -16.38
CA GLY A 134 -30.86 -7.39 -16.34
C GLY A 134 -30.48 -6.55 -15.12
N GLN A 135 -29.56 -7.03 -14.27
CA GLN A 135 -29.04 -6.29 -13.12
C GLN A 135 -27.55 -5.99 -13.31
N SER A 136 -27.18 -4.75 -13.04
CA SER A 136 -25.79 -4.31 -13.05
C SER A 136 -25.04 -4.93 -11.87
N THR A 137 -24.02 -5.74 -12.16
CA THR A 137 -23.23 -6.47 -11.16
C THR A 137 -21.77 -6.04 -11.23
N LYS A 138 -21.22 -5.62 -10.09
CA LYS A 138 -19.83 -5.18 -9.95
C LYS A 138 -18.93 -6.38 -9.68
N LEU A 139 -17.93 -6.57 -10.53
CA LEU A 139 -16.93 -7.64 -10.44
C LEU A 139 -15.54 -7.05 -10.26
N VAL A 140 -14.71 -7.76 -9.50
CA VAL A 140 -13.28 -7.49 -9.37
C VAL A 140 -12.49 -8.72 -9.79
N ARG A 141 -11.34 -8.46 -10.42
CA ARG A 141 -10.41 -9.49 -10.88
C ARG A 141 -9.18 -9.47 -10.01
N MET A 142 -8.81 -10.64 -9.54
CA MET A 142 -7.71 -10.82 -8.61
C MET A 142 -6.78 -11.91 -9.11
N ARG A 143 -5.53 -11.83 -8.68
CA ARG A 143 -4.50 -12.80 -9.04
C ARG A 143 -3.76 -13.26 -7.79
N ASN A 144 -3.70 -14.59 -7.64
CA ASN A 144 -2.82 -15.25 -6.70
C ASN A 144 -1.39 -15.30 -7.29
N PRO A 145 -0.38 -14.67 -6.65
CA PRO A 145 1.01 -14.73 -7.08
C PRO A 145 1.60 -16.14 -7.20
N TRP A 146 1.05 -17.15 -6.50
CA TRP A 146 1.49 -18.54 -6.66
C TRP A 146 1.18 -19.12 -8.04
N GLY A 147 0.29 -18.49 -8.80
CA GLY A 147 -0.10 -18.98 -10.13
C GLY A 147 -0.95 -20.25 -10.08
N GLU A 148 -1.41 -20.65 -8.89
CA GLU A 148 -2.24 -21.81 -8.63
C GLU A 148 -3.22 -21.50 -7.49
N VAL A 149 -4.20 -22.37 -7.26
CA VAL A 149 -5.22 -22.24 -6.21
C VAL A 149 -6.13 -21.02 -6.41
N GLU A 150 -7.24 -21.27 -7.11
CA GLU A 150 -8.22 -20.25 -7.48
C GLU A 150 -9.51 -20.34 -6.70
N TRP A 151 -10.20 -19.20 -6.63
CA TRP A 151 -11.53 -19.04 -6.07
C TRP A 151 -12.56 -20.01 -6.66
N THR A 152 -13.30 -20.70 -5.80
CA THR A 152 -14.33 -21.67 -6.23
C THR A 152 -15.76 -21.17 -6.06
N GLY A 153 -15.97 -19.90 -5.73
CA GLY A 153 -17.30 -19.31 -5.52
C GLY A 153 -17.93 -18.82 -6.82
N ALA A 154 -18.92 -17.92 -6.67
CA ALA A 154 -19.58 -17.28 -7.81
C ALA A 154 -18.55 -16.49 -8.63
N TRP A 155 -18.72 -16.47 -9.95
CA TRP A 155 -17.83 -15.83 -10.92
C TRP A 155 -16.44 -16.46 -11.09
N SER A 156 -16.17 -17.60 -10.44
CA SER A 156 -15.01 -18.44 -10.75
C SER A 156 -14.99 -18.87 -12.23
N ASP A 157 -13.84 -19.36 -12.70
CA ASP A 157 -13.64 -19.78 -14.09
C ASP A 157 -14.63 -20.83 -14.60
N SER A 158 -15.09 -21.69 -13.69
CA SER A 158 -16.10 -22.73 -13.96
C SER A 158 -17.54 -22.35 -13.61
N SER A 159 -17.77 -21.13 -13.12
CA SER A 159 -19.07 -20.65 -12.64
C SER A 159 -20.10 -20.56 -13.77
N ASN A 160 -21.34 -20.96 -13.47
CA ASN A 160 -22.46 -20.92 -14.42
C ASN A 160 -22.99 -19.51 -14.67
N GLU A 161 -22.66 -18.56 -13.79
CA GLU A 161 -23.07 -17.17 -13.80
C GLU A 161 -22.63 -16.49 -15.11
N TRP A 162 -21.45 -16.84 -15.63
CA TRP A 162 -20.94 -16.41 -16.93
C TRP A 162 -21.86 -16.74 -18.12
N ASN A 163 -22.72 -17.77 -18.01
CA ASN A 163 -23.64 -18.16 -19.08
C ASN A 163 -24.80 -17.16 -19.26
N TYR A 164 -24.98 -16.24 -18.32
CA TYR A 164 -26.06 -15.24 -18.34
C TYR A 164 -25.55 -13.81 -18.58
N VAL A 165 -24.27 -13.65 -18.90
CA VAL A 165 -23.69 -12.38 -19.33
C VAL A 165 -23.57 -12.35 -20.86
N ASP A 166 -23.57 -11.16 -21.43
CA ASP A 166 -23.39 -10.93 -22.86
C ASP A 166 -22.09 -11.55 -23.39
N GLN A 167 -22.14 -12.04 -24.63
CA GLN A 167 -21.04 -12.80 -25.21
C GLN A 167 -19.74 -11.99 -25.34
N SER A 168 -19.84 -10.67 -25.60
CA SER A 168 -18.70 -9.75 -25.63
C SER A 168 -18.01 -9.56 -24.27
N GLU A 169 -18.72 -9.85 -23.16
CA GLU A 169 -18.17 -9.78 -21.81
C GLU A 169 -17.70 -11.13 -21.30
N ARG A 170 -18.07 -12.24 -21.98
CA ARG A 170 -17.55 -13.57 -21.65
C ARG A 170 -16.06 -13.71 -21.95
N ASP A 171 -15.54 -12.90 -22.87
CA ASP A 171 -14.11 -12.83 -23.20
C ASP A 171 -13.27 -12.24 -22.05
N LEU A 172 -13.90 -11.64 -21.02
CA LEU A 172 -13.22 -11.25 -19.78
C LEU A 172 -12.75 -12.47 -18.98
N ARG A 173 -13.36 -13.63 -19.20
CA ARG A 173 -13.01 -14.89 -18.55
C ARG A 173 -12.01 -15.63 -19.42
N LEU A 174 -10.76 -15.64 -18.98
CA LEU A 174 -9.81 -16.66 -19.40
C LEU A 174 -10.06 -17.89 -18.53
N LYS A 175 -10.19 -19.07 -19.15
CA LYS A 175 -10.39 -20.32 -18.41
C LYS A 175 -9.05 -21.03 -18.33
N MET A 176 -8.22 -20.63 -17.37
CA MET A 176 -6.84 -21.08 -17.25
C MET A 176 -6.48 -21.14 -15.78
N GLU A 177 -5.78 -22.20 -15.36
CA GLU A 177 -5.28 -22.28 -13.99
C GLU A 177 -3.97 -21.48 -13.90
N ASP A 178 -4.10 -20.17 -13.71
CA ASP A 178 -3.01 -19.20 -13.64
C ASP A 178 -3.05 -18.34 -12.36
N GLY A 179 -3.97 -18.69 -11.45
CA GLY A 179 -4.21 -17.99 -10.19
C GLY A 179 -5.06 -16.73 -10.37
N GLU A 180 -5.46 -16.36 -11.58
CA GLU A 180 -6.33 -15.22 -11.86
C GLU A 180 -7.79 -15.64 -11.84
N PHE A 181 -8.62 -14.89 -11.12
CA PHE A 181 -10.05 -15.18 -11.04
C PHE A 181 -10.86 -13.90 -10.86
N TRP A 182 -12.13 -13.98 -11.24
CA TRP A 182 -13.12 -12.95 -10.94
C TRP A 182 -13.96 -13.34 -9.73
N MET A 183 -14.37 -12.33 -8.97
CA MET A 183 -15.38 -12.49 -7.92
C MET A 183 -16.29 -11.26 -7.85
N SER A 184 -17.46 -11.43 -7.23
CA SER A 184 -18.34 -10.29 -6.99
C SER A 184 -17.70 -9.31 -6.01
N PHE A 185 -17.92 -8.01 -6.22
CA PHE A 185 -17.41 -6.98 -5.31
C PHE A 185 -17.92 -7.17 -3.88
N GLN A 186 -19.15 -7.67 -3.72
CA GLN A 186 -19.73 -7.95 -2.41
C GLN A 186 -19.00 -9.10 -1.69
N GLU A 187 -18.62 -10.17 -2.41
CA GLU A 187 -17.82 -11.22 -1.81
C GLU A 187 -16.39 -10.77 -1.53
N PHE A 188 -15.81 -9.92 -2.38
CA PHE A 188 -14.51 -9.30 -2.11
C PHE A 188 -14.51 -8.56 -0.76
N LEU A 189 -15.50 -7.69 -0.50
CA LEU A 189 -15.62 -6.98 0.77
C LEU A 189 -15.83 -7.91 1.98
N ARG A 190 -16.40 -9.09 1.75
CA ARG A 190 -16.70 -10.06 2.82
C ARG A 190 -15.51 -10.94 3.17
N GLU A 191 -14.77 -11.39 2.16
CA GLU A 191 -13.68 -12.36 2.33
C GLU A 191 -12.35 -11.66 2.59
N PHE A 192 -12.11 -10.49 1.99
CA PHE A 192 -10.86 -9.72 2.15
C PHE A 192 -10.95 -8.73 3.30
N SER A 193 -9.79 -8.44 3.91
CA SER A 193 -9.70 -7.57 5.08
C SER A 193 -9.12 -6.20 4.73
N ARG A 194 -8.10 -6.17 3.85
CA ARG A 194 -7.40 -4.95 3.48
C ARG A 194 -7.22 -4.85 1.97
N LEU A 195 -7.36 -3.64 1.44
CA LEU A 195 -6.93 -3.24 0.11
C LEU A 195 -5.84 -2.17 0.26
N GLU A 196 -4.79 -2.30 -0.52
CA GLU A 196 -3.64 -1.40 -0.57
C GLU A 196 -3.49 -0.92 -2.02
N ILE A 197 -3.49 0.39 -2.25
CA ILE A 197 -3.36 1.02 -3.56
C ILE A 197 -2.06 1.82 -3.58
N CYS A 198 -1.19 1.53 -4.54
CA CYS A 198 0.00 2.33 -4.81
C CYS A 198 -0.23 3.22 -6.02
N ASN A 199 -0.39 4.52 -5.76
CA ASN A 199 -0.53 5.54 -6.77
C ASN A 199 0.86 5.90 -7.33
N LEU A 200 1.03 5.64 -8.62
CA LEU A 200 2.30 5.83 -9.30
C LEU A 200 2.56 7.31 -9.59
N THR A 201 3.78 7.74 -9.34
CA THR A 201 4.25 9.07 -9.73
C THR A 201 4.46 9.15 -11.26
N PRO A 202 4.47 10.35 -11.87
CA PRO A 202 4.68 10.54 -13.31
C PRO A 202 5.89 9.81 -13.90
N ASP A 203 6.91 9.59 -13.07
CA ASP A 203 8.17 8.97 -13.46
C ASP A 203 8.05 7.47 -13.68
N ALA A 204 7.13 6.80 -12.96
CA ALA A 204 6.86 5.38 -13.10
C ALA A 204 6.05 5.05 -14.38
N LEU A 205 5.22 5.99 -14.86
CA LEU A 205 4.39 5.82 -16.04
C LEU A 205 4.86 6.70 -17.21
N LYS A 206 5.80 6.17 -18.00
CA LYS A 206 6.22 6.79 -19.29
C LYS A 206 5.16 6.63 -20.40
N ALA A 207 4.07 5.91 -20.15
CA ALA A 207 2.99 5.71 -21.13
C ALA A 207 2.12 6.97 -21.26
N ARG A 208 2.05 7.51 -22.47
CA ARG A 208 1.38 8.77 -22.84
C ARG A 208 -0.16 8.77 -22.71
N LYS A 209 -0.77 7.66 -22.28
CA LYS A 209 -2.23 7.44 -22.26
C LYS A 209 -2.88 7.57 -20.88
N ILE A 210 -2.09 7.67 -19.81
CA ILE A 210 -2.59 7.56 -18.44
C ILE A 210 -2.59 8.95 -17.77
N ARG A 211 -3.69 9.32 -17.11
CA ARG A 211 -3.79 10.55 -16.27
C ARG A 211 -2.71 10.50 -15.19
N LYS A 212 -1.92 11.57 -15.04
CA LYS A 212 -0.74 11.60 -14.16
C LYS A 212 -1.01 12.38 -12.88
N TRP A 213 -0.43 11.92 -11.77
CA TRP A 213 -0.41 12.65 -10.49
C TRP A 213 0.63 13.78 -10.52
N ASN A 214 0.32 14.97 -10.00
CA ASN A 214 1.37 15.95 -9.69
C ASN A 214 2.02 15.59 -8.35
N THR A 215 3.34 15.57 -8.28
CA THR A 215 4.07 15.12 -7.09
C THR A 215 5.08 16.15 -6.60
N THR A 216 5.10 16.38 -5.29
CA THR A 216 6.12 17.18 -4.60
C THR A 216 6.60 16.42 -3.37
N PHE A 217 7.90 16.51 -3.08
CA PHE A 217 8.51 15.81 -1.95
C PHE A 217 9.32 16.78 -1.09
N TYR A 218 9.25 16.58 0.23
CA TYR A 218 10.01 17.33 1.19
C TYR A 218 10.74 16.41 2.15
N HIS A 219 11.94 16.78 2.55
CA HIS A 219 12.69 16.09 3.59
C HIS A 219 12.70 16.93 4.87
N GLY A 220 12.51 16.26 6.00
CA GLY A 220 12.50 16.87 7.32
C GLY A 220 13.14 15.96 8.36
N ASN A 221 13.36 16.51 9.56
CA ASN A 221 13.86 15.75 10.69
C ASN A 221 13.22 16.22 12.01
N TRP A 222 12.98 15.27 12.91
CA TRP A 222 12.62 15.55 14.30
C TRP A 222 13.83 15.35 15.19
N ARG A 223 14.31 16.42 15.81
CA ARG A 223 15.46 16.41 16.72
C ARG A 223 15.01 16.78 18.13
N LYS A 224 15.42 15.98 19.12
CA LYS A 224 15.13 16.22 20.53
C LYS A 224 15.59 17.62 20.94
N GLY A 225 14.74 18.34 21.67
CA GLY A 225 15.03 19.70 22.16
C GLY A 225 14.99 20.81 21.10
N SER A 226 14.58 20.52 19.87
CA SER A 226 14.46 21.53 18.80
C SER A 226 13.19 21.36 17.97
N THR A 227 13.10 20.34 17.11
CA THR A 227 11.98 20.15 16.16
C THR A 227 11.04 19.00 16.52
N ALA A 228 11.36 18.17 17.52
CA ALA A 228 10.51 17.07 17.96
C ALA A 228 9.38 17.57 18.89
N GLY A 229 8.34 18.15 18.29
CA GLY A 229 7.27 18.87 19.02
C GLY A 229 6.16 18.01 19.61
N GLY A 230 6.06 16.73 19.25
CA GLY A 230 4.91 15.90 19.62
C GLY A 230 3.69 16.16 18.75
N CYS A 231 2.59 15.43 19.00
CA CYS A 231 1.31 15.60 18.31
C CYS A 231 0.45 16.74 18.90
N ARG A 232 -0.77 16.93 18.37
CA ARG A 232 -1.68 18.01 18.79
C ARG A 232 -2.02 18.00 20.29
N ASN A 233 -1.88 16.85 20.95
CA ASN A 233 -2.07 16.69 22.39
C ASN A 233 -0.98 17.35 23.24
N PHE A 234 0.12 17.81 22.62
CA PHE A 234 1.23 18.51 23.27
C PHE A 234 1.28 19.98 22.81
N PRO A 235 0.30 20.83 23.16
CA PRO A 235 0.17 22.17 22.58
C PRO A 235 1.38 23.09 22.86
N ALA A 236 2.10 22.87 23.98
CA ALA A 236 3.28 23.64 24.33
C ALA A 236 4.44 23.48 23.34
N THR A 237 4.53 22.30 22.70
CA THR A 237 5.62 21.95 21.78
C THR A 237 5.14 21.62 20.37
N PHE A 238 3.85 21.47 20.11
CA PHE A 238 3.36 21.07 18.79
C PHE A 238 3.81 22.02 17.64
N TRP A 239 3.91 23.31 17.93
CA TRP A 239 4.24 24.35 16.95
C TRP A 239 5.70 24.33 16.49
N ILE A 240 6.62 23.70 17.24
CA ILE A 240 8.06 23.60 16.85
C ILE A 240 8.31 22.52 15.79
N ASN A 241 7.32 21.70 15.46
CA ASN A 241 7.45 20.74 14.37
C ASN A 241 7.63 21.45 13.00
N PRO A 242 8.30 20.81 12.03
CA PRO A 242 8.40 21.33 10.67
C PRO A 242 7.01 21.56 10.03
N GLN A 243 6.87 22.69 9.33
CA GLN A 243 5.64 23.11 8.68
C GLN A 243 5.82 23.22 7.16
N PHE A 244 4.84 22.74 6.40
CA PHE A 244 4.86 22.79 4.94
C PHE A 244 3.60 23.47 4.42
N LYS A 245 3.75 24.27 3.35
CA LYS A 245 2.65 24.97 2.69
C LYS A 245 2.24 24.24 1.42
N ILE A 246 0.95 23.94 1.28
CA ILE A 246 0.36 23.36 0.07
C ILE A 246 -0.62 24.38 -0.52
N LYS A 247 -0.56 24.56 -1.84
CA LYS A 247 -1.46 25.44 -2.60
C LYS A 247 -2.30 24.59 -3.54
N LEU A 248 -3.62 24.73 -3.45
CA LEU A 248 -4.60 24.01 -4.27
C LEU A 248 -5.23 25.03 -5.24
N ASP A 249 -4.81 24.98 -6.51
CA ASP A 249 -5.17 25.99 -7.51
C ASP A 249 -6.22 25.51 -8.54
N PHE A 250 -6.41 24.19 -8.70
CA PHE A 250 -7.23 23.61 -9.75
C PHE A 250 -8.21 22.58 -9.17
N GLU A 251 -9.50 22.80 -9.38
CA GLU A 251 -10.56 21.85 -9.06
C GLU A 251 -10.46 20.60 -9.95
N ASP A 252 -10.86 19.46 -9.41
CA ASP A 252 -10.98 18.22 -10.15
C ASP A 252 -12.06 18.37 -11.25
N GLU A 253 -11.89 17.67 -12.36
CA GLU A 253 -12.94 17.60 -13.39
C GLU A 253 -14.20 16.96 -12.78
N ASP A 254 -15.40 17.46 -13.13
CA ASP A 254 -16.71 17.09 -12.53
C ASP A 254 -17.00 15.56 -12.53
N ASP A 255 -16.22 14.78 -13.26
CA ASP A 255 -16.35 13.32 -13.41
C ASP A 255 -15.58 12.52 -12.33
N ASP A 256 -14.73 13.17 -11.53
CA ASP A 256 -13.71 12.49 -10.71
C ASP A 256 -14.11 12.16 -9.26
N TYR A 257 -15.00 12.89 -8.56
CA TYR A 257 -15.38 12.56 -7.16
C TYR A 257 -16.83 12.91 -6.78
N GLY A 258 -17.78 12.70 -7.70
CA GLY A 258 -19.20 13.02 -7.44
C GLY A 258 -19.48 14.53 -7.42
N ASN A 259 -20.67 14.92 -6.98
CA ASN A 259 -21.17 16.30 -7.07
C ASN A 259 -20.45 17.34 -6.16
N GLU A 260 -19.37 16.97 -5.46
CA GLU A 260 -18.61 17.88 -4.62
C GLU A 260 -17.45 18.50 -5.40
N LYS A 261 -17.55 19.81 -5.67
CA LYS A 261 -16.47 20.57 -6.27
C LYS A 261 -15.32 20.73 -5.28
N GLY A 262 -14.12 20.29 -5.65
CA GLY A 262 -12.95 20.35 -4.79
C GLY A 262 -11.65 20.04 -5.51
N CYS A 263 -10.54 20.15 -4.80
CA CYS A 263 -9.22 19.74 -5.27
C CYS A 263 -8.78 18.49 -4.50
N THR A 264 -8.61 17.35 -5.17
CA THR A 264 -8.13 16.14 -4.51
C THR A 264 -6.61 16.09 -4.49
N PHE A 265 -6.04 15.83 -3.31
CA PHE A 265 -4.61 15.58 -3.15
C PHE A 265 -4.37 14.43 -2.18
N LEU A 266 -3.29 13.68 -2.43
CA LEU A 266 -2.83 12.62 -1.53
C LEU A 266 -1.61 13.12 -0.76
N LEU A 267 -1.61 12.87 0.54
CA LEU A 267 -0.52 13.27 1.42
C LEU A 267 -0.01 12.06 2.19
N ALA A 268 1.30 11.79 2.05
CA ALA A 268 1.97 10.70 2.73
C ALA A 268 3.17 11.19 3.54
N LEU A 269 3.36 10.57 4.70
CA LEU A 269 4.47 10.83 5.61
C LEU A 269 5.22 9.53 5.88
N MET A 270 6.50 9.50 5.50
CA MET A 270 7.35 8.32 5.62
C MET A 270 8.51 8.56 6.57
N GLN A 271 8.77 7.60 7.48
CA GLN A 271 9.93 7.58 8.35
C GLN A 271 11.08 6.78 7.73
N LYS A 272 12.31 7.32 7.78
CA LYS A 272 13.49 6.71 7.15
C LYS A 272 14.26 5.81 8.12
N ASN A 273 14.85 4.74 7.59
CA ASN A 273 15.86 3.87 8.23
C ASN A 273 15.45 3.08 9.51
N ARG A 274 14.18 3.06 9.91
CA ARG A 274 13.76 2.38 11.16
C ARG A 274 13.97 0.86 11.17
N ARG A 275 13.81 0.20 10.02
CA ARG A 275 14.09 -1.26 9.89
C ARG A 275 15.53 -1.60 10.29
N LYS A 276 16.50 -0.76 9.92
CA LYS A 276 17.92 -0.91 10.32
C LYS A 276 18.17 -0.67 11.81
N GLU A 277 17.23 -0.04 12.51
CA GLU A 277 17.29 0.18 13.95
C GLU A 277 16.71 -0.98 14.78
N ARG A 278 16.00 -1.94 14.15
CA ARG A 278 15.47 -3.13 14.84
C ARG A 278 16.56 -3.96 15.53
N ARG A 279 17.76 -4.02 14.95
CA ARG A 279 18.96 -4.65 15.57
C ARG A 279 19.38 -4.00 16.89
N PHE A 280 18.93 -2.77 17.16
CA PHE A 280 19.14 -2.04 18.41
C PHE A 280 17.88 -2.01 19.29
N GLY A 281 16.87 -2.84 19.00
CA GLY A 281 15.62 -2.91 19.75
C GLY A 281 14.66 -1.74 19.54
N LYS A 282 14.87 -0.92 18.51
CA LYS A 282 13.97 0.19 18.15
C LYS A 282 13.02 -0.25 17.04
N ASP A 283 11.72 0.01 17.21
CA ASP A 283 10.69 -0.28 16.19
C ASP A 283 10.24 0.99 15.46
N MET A 284 9.18 0.97 14.65
CA MET A 284 8.62 2.19 14.03
C MET A 284 8.17 3.21 15.09
N GLU A 285 8.42 4.50 14.87
CA GLU A 285 7.78 5.55 15.68
C GLU A 285 6.33 5.74 15.24
N THR A 286 5.46 6.08 16.19
CA THR A 286 4.11 6.56 15.85
C THR A 286 4.22 7.97 15.25
N ILE A 287 3.86 8.09 13.98
CA ILE A 287 3.90 9.33 13.21
C ILE A 287 2.50 9.71 12.71
N GLY A 288 2.32 10.99 12.38
CA GLY A 288 1.11 11.50 11.78
C GLY A 288 1.27 12.96 11.38
N PHE A 289 0.20 13.56 10.89
CA PHE A 289 0.20 14.97 10.51
C PHE A 289 -1.19 15.58 10.75
N ALA A 290 -1.22 16.91 10.84
CA ALA A 290 -2.44 17.69 10.89
C ALA A 290 -2.40 18.75 9.79
N VAL A 291 -3.53 18.92 9.13
CA VAL A 291 -3.75 19.83 8.01
C VAL A 291 -4.59 20.99 8.51
N TYR A 292 -4.14 22.22 8.31
CA TYR A 292 -4.82 23.44 8.72
C TYR A 292 -5.07 24.34 7.53
N GLU A 293 -6.29 24.83 7.38
CA GLU A 293 -6.60 25.87 6.42
C GLU A 293 -6.03 27.22 6.89
N TRP A 294 -5.41 27.93 5.96
CA TRP A 294 -4.95 29.29 6.10
C TRP A 294 -5.74 30.19 5.17
N VAL A 295 -6.59 31.00 5.79
CA VAL A 295 -7.40 31.99 5.11
C VAL A 295 -6.67 33.32 5.16
N GLU A 296 -5.90 33.61 4.12
CA GLU A 296 -5.47 34.98 3.82
C GLU A 296 -6.44 35.53 2.77
N ARG A 297 -6.90 36.78 2.94
CA ARG A 297 -7.90 37.42 2.08
C ARG A 297 -7.72 37.01 0.60
N GLN A 298 -8.63 36.17 0.11
CA GLN A 298 -8.83 35.72 -1.27
C GLN A 298 -7.98 34.55 -1.85
N ASN A 299 -7.17 33.80 -1.09
CA ASN A 299 -6.57 32.55 -1.60
C ASN A 299 -6.47 31.45 -0.51
N MET A 300 -7.05 30.27 -0.73
CA MET A 300 -6.88 29.12 0.17
C MET A 300 -5.43 28.65 0.15
N THR A 301 -4.78 28.70 1.31
CA THR A 301 -3.48 28.08 1.58
C THR A 301 -3.67 27.02 2.65
N VAL A 302 -2.94 25.92 2.63
CA VAL A 302 -3.01 24.91 3.69
C VAL A 302 -1.64 24.73 4.36
N PHE A 303 -1.58 24.77 5.69
CA PHE A 303 -0.39 24.41 6.47
C PHE A 303 -0.47 22.97 6.95
N LEU A 304 0.62 22.26 6.76
CA LEU A 304 0.82 20.93 7.27
C LEU A 304 1.74 20.96 8.48
N HIS A 305 1.25 20.50 9.61
CA HIS A 305 2.08 20.21 10.79
C HIS A 305 2.33 18.71 10.86
N LEU A 306 3.58 18.31 10.60
CA LEU A 306 3.99 16.92 10.76
C LEU A 306 4.31 16.64 12.23
N HIS A 307 3.89 15.50 12.78
CA HIS A 307 4.19 15.16 14.17
C HIS A 307 4.63 13.71 14.35
N SER A 308 5.42 13.47 15.39
CA SER A 308 5.71 12.14 15.93
C SER A 308 5.22 12.09 17.39
N GLN A 309 4.52 11.04 17.80
CA GLN A 309 4.08 10.83 19.19
C GLN A 309 5.25 10.31 20.05
N CYS A 310 6.38 11.00 20.08
CA CYS A 310 7.36 10.78 21.14
C CYS A 310 6.96 11.60 22.37
N GLY A 311 5.88 11.17 23.04
CA GLY A 311 5.56 11.56 24.40
C GLY A 311 6.30 10.62 25.36
N TRP A 312 7.58 10.83 25.60
CA TRP A 312 8.24 10.17 26.72
C TRP A 312 7.76 10.85 28.00
N GLY A 313 7.06 10.08 28.82
CA GLY A 313 6.55 10.51 30.11
C GLY A 313 7.66 11.18 30.93
N ILE A 314 7.30 12.29 31.56
CA ILE A 314 8.05 12.89 32.64
C ILE A 314 8.15 11.83 33.76
N PRO A 315 9.33 11.33 34.16
CA PRO A 315 9.46 10.84 35.52
C PRO A 315 9.51 12.09 36.39
N LEU A 316 8.39 12.37 37.07
CA LEU A 316 8.42 13.24 38.23
C LEU A 316 9.31 12.57 39.27
N ALA A 317 10.40 13.26 39.61
CA ALA A 317 11.14 13.20 40.87
C ALA A 317 11.49 11.82 41.46
N GLU A 318 12.78 11.47 41.38
CA GLU A 318 13.46 10.94 42.57
C GLU A 318 14.69 11.80 42.84
N GLU A 319 14.69 12.37 44.05
CA GLU A 319 15.80 13.06 44.68
C GLU A 319 17.04 12.16 44.67
N PHE A 320 18.15 12.64 44.13
CA PHE A 320 19.46 12.28 44.65
C PHE A 320 20.23 13.57 44.95
N SER A 321 20.36 13.78 46.24
CA SER A 321 21.21 14.75 46.92
C SER A 321 22.63 14.77 46.35
N SER A 322 23.15 15.99 46.21
CA SER A 322 24.57 16.26 45.96
C SER A 322 25.46 15.71 47.07
N PRO A 323 26.64 15.15 46.75
CA PRO A 323 27.75 15.11 47.69
C PRO A 323 28.71 16.27 47.39
N GLU A 324 28.65 17.32 48.21
CA GLU A 324 29.79 18.19 48.49
C GLU A 324 29.97 18.26 50.01
N GLN A 325 30.85 17.39 50.52
CA GLN A 325 31.97 17.63 51.46
C GLN A 325 32.38 16.35 52.16
#